data_AF-Q5K2N2-F1
#
_entry.id   AF-Q5K2N2-F1
#
_cell.length_a   1.000
_cell.length_b   1.000
_cell.length_c   1.000
_cell.angle_alpha   90.00
_cell.angle_beta   90.00
_cell.angle_gamma   90.00
#
_symmetry.space_group_name_H-M   'P 1'
#
loop_
_entity.id
_entity.type
_entity.pdbx_description
1 polymer ?
#
loop_
_entity_poly.entity_id
_entity_poly.type
_entity_poly.pdbx_seq_one_letter_code
_entity_poly.pdbx_strand_id
1 'polypeptide(L)'
;MSYSSLSVSQGSRVPSLSSTRGFSGYSLKSELVPQSRRAHSMYGAPGSIRISTPSVSSGIVSSYSTTLSSALPSSSYGGNSYSSSISFSSGGSDFLLGTSGKEAMQNLNDRLADYLARVRSLEDRNRELEQKIREWYEKQGTGTKAKDFSHYFKMIADLQNQINAGSMENARILLKIDNAKLAADDFKQKWEAEQALRLSVEGDIHGLRKILDEMTLARTDLEMQIEGHNEEKAYLIKSHDEDMKALRSQLGGQVNVEVDAAPGEDLTKKLEMIRQQYEQLAEKNRKETEDWFMKKSEELNKSVASSTEALQTSKTEINELRRTVQGLEIELQSQQSLKGALEGQLAETEHRYSSTLMNLQNIINQKEAELINIRADIEHQASEYKILLDVKTRLEKEIRTYRILLEGDDGKSHSSSHPSSAVSKNTAPVTSPTVTTNTWTVVEEVVNGKVVSTKQYKGFPDQLGYQ
;
A
#
# COMPACT_ATOMS: atom_id res chain seq x y z
N MET A 1 7.82 -48.31 97.42
CA MET A 1 8.54 -47.06 97.71
C MET A 1 8.20 -46.08 96.60
N SER A 2 7.31 -45.15 96.92
CA SER A 2 6.86 -44.06 96.06
C SER A 2 7.92 -42.96 96.04
N TYR A 3 8.14 -42.32 94.89
CA TYR A 3 8.36 -40.87 94.90
C TYR A 3 7.63 -40.21 93.73
N SER A 4 6.58 -39.49 94.12
CA SER A 4 5.88 -38.50 93.33
C SER A 4 6.68 -37.21 93.24
N SER A 5 6.54 -36.58 92.08
CA SER A 5 6.72 -35.16 91.76
C SER A 5 6.09 -34.19 92.76
N LEU A 6 6.68 -32.99 92.95
CA LEU A 6 6.07 -31.66 92.71
C LEU A 6 6.92 -30.48 93.28
N SER A 7 6.88 -29.34 92.57
CA SER A 7 6.93 -27.90 92.97
C SER A 7 7.92 -27.08 92.11
N VAL A 8 7.51 -26.19 91.17
CA VAL A 8 6.70 -24.93 91.20
C VAL A 8 7.51 -23.78 91.85
N SER A 9 8.04 -22.76 91.15
CA SER A 9 7.45 -21.47 90.68
C SER A 9 8.63 -20.45 90.70
N GLN A 10 8.85 -19.45 89.83
CA GLN A 10 8.03 -18.26 89.48
C GLN A 10 8.74 -17.46 88.36
N GLY A 11 8.10 -17.07 87.25
CA GLY A 11 7.66 -15.68 86.94
C GLY A 11 8.66 -14.94 86.01
N SER A 12 8.31 -14.22 84.92
CA SER A 12 7.05 -13.57 84.53
C SER A 12 7.15 -12.89 83.12
N ARG A 13 5.96 -12.66 82.49
CA ARG A 13 5.56 -11.55 81.55
C ARG A 13 5.93 -11.65 80.04
N VAL A 14 5.07 -11.39 79.02
CA VAL A 14 3.64 -11.00 78.80
C VAL A 14 3.26 -11.20 77.27
N PRO A 15 2.05 -10.90 76.71
CA PRO A 15 1.27 -11.88 75.93
C PRO A 15 0.82 -11.45 74.49
N SER A 16 0.12 -12.39 73.84
CA SER A 16 -0.67 -12.29 72.61
C SER A 16 -2.00 -11.53 72.77
N LEU A 17 -2.52 -10.97 71.66
CA LEU A 17 -3.94 -10.64 71.47
C LEU A 17 -4.44 -11.12 70.09
N SER A 18 -5.71 -11.48 70.03
CA SER A 18 -6.41 -12.15 68.92
C SER A 18 -7.64 -11.36 68.43
N SER A 19 -8.14 -11.73 67.23
CA SER A 19 -9.49 -11.49 66.66
C SER A 19 -9.78 -10.06 66.13
N THR A 20 -10.50 -9.80 65.03
CA THR A 20 -11.77 -10.38 64.58
C THR A 20 -12.11 -9.96 63.12
N ARG A 21 -12.84 -10.84 62.40
CA ARG A 21 -13.83 -10.66 61.30
C ARG A 21 -14.01 -9.31 60.57
N GLY A 22 -14.19 -9.40 59.25
CA GLY A 22 -14.97 -8.44 58.44
C GLY A 22 -15.04 -8.81 56.95
N PHE A 23 -16.25 -9.04 56.44
CA PHE A 23 -16.63 -9.49 55.09
C PHE A 23 -17.12 -8.31 54.23
N SER A 24 -16.86 -8.33 52.92
CA SER A 24 -17.63 -7.75 51.78
C SER A 24 -16.63 -7.42 50.65
N GLY A 25 -16.75 -7.82 49.38
CA GLY A 25 -17.83 -8.41 48.62
C GLY A 25 -18.01 -7.62 47.32
N TYR A 26 -17.49 -8.09 46.17
CA TYR A 26 -17.92 -7.61 44.84
C TYR A 26 -17.88 -8.74 43.80
N SER A 27 -18.78 -8.60 42.82
CA SER A 27 -19.45 -9.64 42.02
C SER A 27 -18.61 -10.33 40.94
N LEU A 28 -18.78 -11.65 40.81
CA LEU A 28 -18.48 -12.43 39.62
C LEU A 28 -19.71 -12.43 38.71
N LYS A 29 -19.54 -12.12 37.42
CA LYS A 29 -20.47 -12.53 36.36
C LYS A 29 -19.77 -13.51 35.42
N SER A 30 -20.40 -14.66 35.29
CA SER A 30 -20.14 -15.76 34.37
C SER A 30 -20.85 -15.52 33.03
N GLU A 31 -20.52 -16.37 32.03
CA GLU A 31 -21.07 -16.57 30.67
C GLU A 31 -20.27 -15.89 29.53
N LEU A 32 -19.81 -16.54 28.46
CA LEU A 32 -20.09 -17.85 27.86
C LEU A 32 -18.84 -18.41 27.15
N VAL A 33 -18.69 -19.73 27.21
CA VAL A 33 -17.90 -20.58 26.30
C VAL A 33 -18.73 -20.82 25.02
N PRO A 34 -18.09 -20.98 23.85
CA PRO A 34 -18.32 -22.23 23.13
C PRO A 34 -17.03 -22.94 22.70
N GLN A 35 -17.12 -24.25 22.83
CA GLN A 35 -16.10 -25.26 22.60
C GLN A 35 -16.16 -25.79 21.16
N SER A 36 -14.99 -25.96 20.56
CA SER A 36 -14.57 -27.00 19.61
C SER A 36 -15.37 -27.27 18.33
N ARG A 37 -14.68 -27.13 17.19
CA ARG A 37 -14.61 -28.22 16.20
C ARG A 37 -13.16 -28.43 15.75
N ARG A 38 -12.60 -29.59 16.14
CA ARG A 38 -11.45 -30.22 15.47
C ARG A 38 -11.88 -30.76 14.10
N ALA A 39 -10.96 -30.74 13.15
CA ALA A 39 -10.82 -31.79 12.16
C ALA A 39 -9.32 -32.11 12.00
N HIS A 40 -9.01 -33.40 12.05
CA HIS A 40 -7.70 -33.96 11.73
C HIS A 40 -7.60 -34.21 10.22
N SER A 41 -6.43 -34.01 9.63
CA SER A 41 -5.97 -34.88 8.54
C SER A 41 -4.45 -35.02 8.59
N MET A 42 -4.03 -36.24 8.28
CA MET A 42 -2.75 -36.87 8.52
C MET A 42 -1.78 -36.70 7.35
N TYR A 43 -0.48 -36.70 7.69
CA TYR A 43 0.66 -37.28 6.98
C TYR A 43 0.86 -37.04 5.47
N GLY A 44 2.02 -36.45 5.15
CA GLY A 44 2.67 -36.54 3.84
C GLY A 44 3.87 -35.58 3.72
N ALA A 45 5.05 -35.99 4.16
CA ALA A 45 6.34 -35.37 3.80
C ALA A 45 6.97 -36.12 2.61
N PRO A 46 8.11 -35.69 2.04
CA PRO A 46 8.44 -34.39 1.46
C PRO A 46 8.92 -34.52 -0.01
N GLY A 47 8.82 -33.46 -0.82
CA GLY A 47 9.33 -33.43 -2.20
C GLY A 47 9.69 -32.01 -2.62
N SER A 48 10.95 -31.83 -3.03
CA SER A 48 11.65 -30.55 -3.16
C SER A 48 11.47 -29.86 -4.53
N ILE A 49 11.90 -28.58 -4.57
CA ILE A 49 12.37 -27.73 -5.68
C ILE A 49 11.35 -27.12 -6.67
N ARG A 50 11.08 -25.80 -6.58
CA ARG A 50 11.79 -24.68 -7.27
C ARG A 50 11.07 -23.34 -7.07
N ILE A 51 11.84 -22.36 -6.61
CA ILE A 51 11.54 -20.93 -6.53
C ILE A 51 11.75 -20.30 -7.92
N SER A 52 10.89 -19.37 -8.32
CA SER A 52 11.25 -18.33 -9.30
C SER A 52 10.43 -17.07 -9.04
N THR A 53 11.11 -16.07 -8.48
CA THR A 53 10.76 -14.65 -8.54
C THR A 53 11.41 -14.05 -9.80
N PRO A 54 10.81 -13.04 -10.46
CA PRO A 54 11.54 -12.22 -11.41
C PRO A 54 12.08 -10.97 -10.72
N SER A 55 13.40 -10.82 -10.76
CA SER A 55 14.14 -9.60 -10.45
C SER A 55 14.33 -8.73 -11.70
N VAL A 56 14.38 -7.42 -11.46
CA VAL A 56 14.75 -6.36 -12.41
C VAL A 56 16.24 -6.38 -12.76
N SER A 57 16.60 -5.92 -13.98
CA SER A 57 17.87 -5.25 -14.22
C SER A 57 17.79 -4.24 -15.37
N SER A 58 18.60 -3.20 -15.22
CA SER A 58 18.65 -1.94 -15.95
C SER A 58 19.35 -2.02 -17.31
N GLY A 59 18.95 -1.11 -18.20
CA GLY A 59 19.82 -0.22 -18.98
C GLY A 59 20.85 -0.83 -19.95
N ILE A 60 20.59 -0.68 -21.26
CA ILE A 60 21.65 -0.54 -22.26
C ILE A 60 21.32 0.65 -23.18
N VAL A 61 22.22 1.62 -23.13
CA VAL A 61 22.37 2.73 -24.08
C VAL A 61 23.20 2.19 -25.25
N SER A 62 22.82 2.45 -26.50
CA SER A 62 23.76 2.32 -27.61
C SER A 62 23.45 3.30 -28.74
N SER A 63 24.35 4.25 -28.87
CA SER A 63 24.50 5.21 -29.94
C SER A 63 25.40 4.62 -31.03
N TYR A 64 25.03 4.74 -32.30
CA TYR A 64 26.01 4.92 -33.38
C TYR A 64 25.38 5.69 -34.55
N SER A 65 26.14 6.67 -35.03
CA SER A 65 25.84 7.54 -36.15
C SER A 65 26.46 7.01 -37.44
N THR A 66 25.90 7.48 -38.56
CA THR A 66 26.57 7.81 -39.84
C THR A 66 27.48 6.78 -40.52
N THR A 67 27.05 6.29 -41.68
CA THR A 67 27.85 6.38 -42.93
C THR A 67 26.89 6.44 -44.13
N LEU A 68 26.94 7.54 -44.88
CA LEU A 68 26.20 7.76 -46.13
C LEU A 68 27.27 8.07 -47.19
N SER A 69 27.41 7.20 -48.19
CA SER A 69 28.31 7.41 -49.31
C SER A 69 27.72 6.80 -50.57
N SER A 70 27.27 7.71 -51.45
CA SER A 70 27.40 7.74 -52.91
C SER A 70 27.58 6.44 -53.70
N ALA A 71 26.64 6.18 -54.62
CA ALA A 71 26.94 5.91 -56.04
C ALA A 71 25.64 5.96 -56.90
N LEU A 72 25.59 6.89 -57.85
CA LEU A 72 24.90 6.76 -59.14
C LEU A 72 25.98 6.44 -60.20
N PRO A 73 25.71 6.07 -61.47
CA PRO A 73 24.44 6.11 -62.23
C PRO A 73 24.16 4.89 -63.15
N SER A 74 22.95 4.76 -63.71
CA SER A 74 22.77 4.47 -65.16
C SER A 74 21.29 4.50 -65.61
N SER A 75 21.11 5.26 -66.69
CA SER A 75 20.06 5.34 -67.72
C SER A 75 19.02 4.20 -67.88
N SER A 76 17.75 4.58 -68.07
CA SER A 76 16.92 4.29 -69.27
C SER A 76 15.53 4.95 -69.10
N TYR A 77 15.25 6.09 -69.73
CA TYR A 77 14.49 6.25 -70.99
C TYR A 77 13.10 5.56 -71.05
N GLY A 78 12.06 6.40 -71.19
CA GLY A 78 10.65 6.07 -71.42
C GLY A 78 9.76 6.82 -70.42
N GLY A 79 9.00 7.87 -70.75
CA GLY A 79 8.39 8.27 -72.01
C GLY A 79 6.89 8.41 -71.76
N ASN A 80 6.40 9.64 -71.63
CA ASN A 80 5.13 10.14 -72.19
C ASN A 80 4.72 11.47 -71.55
N SER A 81 4.97 12.55 -72.29
CA SER A 81 4.37 13.87 -72.10
C SER A 81 3.17 14.02 -73.02
N TYR A 82 2.10 14.59 -72.47
CA TYR A 82 0.87 14.96 -73.15
C TYR A 82 1.12 16.18 -74.05
N SER A 83 0.67 16.08 -75.30
CA SER A 83 0.69 17.12 -76.33
C SER A 83 -0.69 17.77 -76.43
N SER A 84 -0.73 19.10 -76.48
CA SER A 84 -1.89 19.87 -76.95
C SER A 84 -1.39 20.93 -77.95
N SER A 85 -1.70 20.70 -79.22
CA SER A 85 -1.41 21.54 -80.37
C SER A 85 -2.50 22.59 -80.62
N ILE A 86 -2.10 23.82 -80.97
CA ILE A 86 -2.95 24.76 -81.70
C ILE A 86 -2.13 25.44 -82.82
N SER A 87 -2.74 25.45 -84.01
CA SER A 87 -2.13 25.71 -85.31
C SER A 87 -2.03 27.19 -85.68
N PHE A 88 -0.99 27.51 -86.45
CA PHE A 88 -0.72 28.78 -87.12
C PHE A 88 -1.22 28.73 -88.57
N SER A 89 -1.87 29.78 -89.05
CA SER A 89 -2.21 29.97 -90.46
C SER A 89 -1.32 31.07 -91.06
N SER A 90 -0.60 30.67 -92.11
CA SER A 90 0.30 31.45 -92.94
C SER A 90 -0.45 32.20 -94.05
N GLY A 91 0.04 33.39 -94.39
CA GLY A 91 -0.31 34.14 -95.60
C GLY A 91 0.78 35.16 -95.94
N GLY A 92 1.74 34.76 -96.79
CA GLY A 92 2.64 35.68 -97.53
C GLY A 92 1.85 36.46 -98.61
N SER A 93 2.37 37.41 -99.37
CA SER A 93 3.74 37.85 -99.72
C SER A 93 3.57 39.20 -100.47
N ASP A 94 4.35 40.23 -100.16
CA ASP A 94 5.45 40.79 -101.00
C ASP A 94 5.02 41.66 -102.20
N PHE A 95 5.26 42.99 -102.15
CA PHE A 95 5.42 43.86 -103.33
C PHE A 95 5.97 45.28 -103.03
N LEU A 96 7.07 45.64 -103.70
CA LEU A 96 7.56 46.99 -104.09
C LEU A 96 8.26 47.96 -103.11
N LEU A 97 9.57 47.79 -103.00
CA LEU A 97 10.66 48.73 -103.42
C LEU A 97 10.31 50.23 -103.60
N GLY A 98 10.99 51.12 -102.83
CA GLY A 98 11.57 52.32 -103.45
C GLY A 98 11.41 53.74 -102.86
N THR A 99 10.94 53.99 -101.64
CA THR A 99 11.00 55.35 -100.99
C THR A 99 11.18 55.30 -99.47
N SER A 100 11.46 54.11 -98.94
CA SER A 100 11.07 53.64 -97.60
C SER A 100 11.95 54.06 -96.41
N GLY A 101 13.09 54.72 -96.59
CA GLY A 101 14.04 54.92 -95.48
C GLY A 101 13.56 55.90 -94.39
N LYS A 102 13.07 57.08 -94.78
CA LYS A 102 12.64 58.12 -93.82
C LYS A 102 11.23 57.90 -93.30
N GLU A 103 10.32 57.44 -94.15
CA GLU A 103 8.93 57.20 -93.78
C GLU A 103 8.78 55.94 -92.92
N ALA A 104 9.57 54.89 -93.17
CA ALA A 104 9.65 53.75 -92.26
C ALA A 104 10.34 54.12 -90.94
N MET A 105 11.32 55.04 -90.95
CA MET A 105 11.91 55.56 -89.71
C MET A 105 10.92 56.42 -88.91
N GLN A 106 10.11 57.26 -89.56
CA GLN A 106 9.04 58.00 -88.90
C GLN A 106 7.95 57.06 -88.36
N ASN A 107 7.51 56.06 -89.13
CA ASN A 107 6.57 55.05 -88.66
C ASN A 107 7.11 54.24 -87.47
N LEU A 108 8.41 53.92 -87.47
CA LEU A 108 9.07 53.30 -86.31
C LEU A 108 9.12 54.25 -85.11
N ASN A 109 9.40 55.53 -85.34
CA ASN A 109 9.49 56.52 -84.28
C ASN A 109 8.11 56.82 -83.67
N ASP A 110 7.06 56.87 -84.50
CA ASP A 110 5.67 57.00 -84.06
C ASP A 110 5.23 55.75 -83.29
N ARG A 111 5.60 54.55 -83.78
CA ARG A 111 5.35 53.29 -83.06
C ARG A 111 6.14 53.19 -81.75
N LEU A 112 7.34 53.78 -81.69
CA LEU A 112 8.15 53.87 -80.47
C LEU A 112 7.57 54.93 -79.51
N ALA A 113 7.03 56.03 -80.02
CA ALA A 113 6.30 57.01 -79.23
C ALA A 113 5.02 56.41 -78.63
N ASP A 114 4.26 55.64 -79.42
CA ASP A 114 3.10 54.88 -78.96
C ASP A 114 3.50 53.80 -77.94
N TYR A 115 4.62 53.12 -78.15
CA TYR A 115 5.15 52.15 -77.19
C TYR A 115 5.56 52.83 -75.88
N LEU A 116 6.27 53.97 -75.93
CA LEU A 116 6.63 54.77 -74.76
C LEU A 116 5.40 55.33 -74.04
N ALA A 117 4.39 55.79 -74.78
CA ALA A 117 3.12 56.25 -74.22
C ALA A 117 2.38 55.09 -73.52
N ARG A 118 2.40 53.90 -74.11
CA ARG A 118 1.82 52.69 -73.51
C ARG A 118 2.59 52.20 -72.29
N VAL A 119 3.93 52.28 -72.30
CA VAL A 119 4.78 51.99 -71.15
C VAL A 119 4.48 52.95 -70.01
N ARG A 120 4.38 54.26 -70.26
CA ARG A 120 4.00 55.24 -69.23
C ARG A 120 2.61 54.97 -68.67
N SER A 121 1.63 54.68 -69.53
CA SER A 121 0.28 54.32 -69.08
C SER A 121 0.26 53.04 -68.23
N LEU A 122 1.08 52.05 -68.57
CA LEU A 122 1.24 50.83 -67.78
C LEU A 122 1.96 51.11 -66.47
N GLU A 123 3.00 51.94 -66.45
CA GLU A 123 3.69 52.37 -65.22
C GLU A 123 2.74 53.11 -64.27
N ASP A 124 1.90 54.01 -64.79
CA ASP A 124 0.92 54.73 -63.99
C ASP A 124 -0.15 53.79 -63.42
N ARG A 125 -0.66 52.84 -64.24
CA ARG A 125 -1.57 51.79 -63.77
C ARG A 125 -0.91 50.88 -62.74
N ASN A 126 0.38 50.56 -62.91
CA ASN A 126 1.11 49.71 -61.97
C ASN A 126 1.32 50.44 -60.65
N ARG A 127 1.63 51.75 -60.68
CA ARG A 127 1.72 52.60 -59.50
C ARG A 127 0.37 52.69 -58.76
N GLU A 128 -0.74 52.81 -59.49
CA GLU A 128 -2.08 52.79 -58.92
C GLU A 128 -2.41 51.44 -58.27
N LEU A 129 -2.03 50.32 -58.91
CA LEU A 129 -2.20 48.98 -58.33
C LEU A 129 -1.33 48.79 -57.08
N GLU A 130 -0.08 49.23 -57.09
CA GLU A 130 0.79 49.22 -55.91
C GLU A 130 0.23 50.05 -54.76
N GLN A 131 -0.40 51.19 -55.05
CA GLN A 131 -1.08 52.00 -54.05
C GLN A 131 -2.30 51.28 -53.49
N LYS A 132 -3.14 50.68 -54.34
CA LYS A 132 -4.28 49.87 -53.91
C LYS A 132 -3.87 48.65 -53.08
N ILE A 133 -2.75 48.00 -53.42
CA ILE A 133 -2.18 46.89 -52.65
C ILE A 133 -1.73 47.38 -51.28
N ARG A 134 -1.01 48.51 -51.21
CA ARG A 134 -0.60 49.12 -49.93
C ARG A 134 -1.80 49.49 -49.07
N GLU A 135 -2.79 50.18 -49.63
CA GLU A 135 -4.03 50.52 -48.92
C GLU A 135 -4.80 49.29 -48.47
N TRP A 136 -4.80 48.21 -49.26
CA TRP A 136 -5.42 46.94 -48.87
C TRP A 136 -4.68 46.30 -47.69
N TYR A 137 -3.35 46.29 -47.70
CA TYR A 137 -2.55 45.81 -46.57
C TYR A 137 -2.68 46.69 -45.33
N GLU A 138 -2.84 48.01 -45.46
CA GLU A 138 -3.10 48.89 -44.32
C GLU A 138 -4.49 48.66 -43.73
N LYS A 139 -5.52 48.53 -44.58
CA LYS A 139 -6.91 48.24 -44.16
C LYS A 139 -7.05 46.85 -43.57
N GLN A 140 -6.35 45.84 -44.09
CA GLN A 140 -6.33 44.49 -43.53
C GLN A 140 -5.43 44.39 -42.30
N GLY A 141 -4.30 45.09 -42.29
CA GLY A 141 -3.35 45.15 -41.17
C GLY A 141 -3.92 45.82 -39.92
N THR A 142 -4.89 46.73 -40.10
CA THR A 142 -5.68 47.30 -38.98
C THR A 142 -6.97 46.53 -38.66
N GLY A 143 -7.46 45.69 -39.60
CA GLY A 143 -8.69 44.90 -39.47
C GLY A 143 -8.55 43.63 -38.63
N THR A 144 -7.34 43.13 -38.43
CA THR A 144 -7.05 42.08 -37.46
C THR A 144 -6.13 42.63 -36.38
N LYS A 145 -6.68 43.45 -35.47
CA LYS A 145 -6.13 43.47 -34.10
C LYS A 145 -6.06 42.00 -33.67
N ALA A 146 -4.85 41.47 -33.49
CA ALA A 146 -4.64 40.09 -33.12
C ALA A 146 -5.63 39.75 -32.00
N LYS A 147 -6.50 38.76 -32.21
CA LYS A 147 -7.43 38.33 -31.15
C LYS A 147 -6.57 38.02 -29.93
N ASP A 148 -6.82 38.67 -28.81
CA ASP A 148 -5.99 38.53 -27.62
C ASP A 148 -6.12 37.11 -27.05
N PHE A 149 -5.23 36.20 -27.47
CA PHE A 149 -5.20 34.80 -26.99
C PHE A 149 -4.53 34.65 -25.61
N SER A 150 -4.14 35.76 -24.98
CA SER A 150 -3.45 35.80 -23.67
C SER A 150 -4.18 34.99 -22.59
N HIS A 151 -5.52 35.05 -22.57
CA HIS A 151 -6.32 34.28 -21.62
C HIS A 151 -6.16 32.74 -21.79
N TYR A 152 -6.04 32.25 -23.02
CA TYR A 152 -5.82 30.83 -23.28
C TYR A 152 -4.42 30.39 -22.83
N PHE A 153 -3.39 31.22 -23.01
CA PHE A 153 -2.05 30.93 -22.51
C PHE A 153 -2.02 30.83 -20.98
N LYS A 154 -2.76 31.70 -20.28
CA LYS A 154 -2.89 31.61 -18.82
C LYS A 154 -3.60 30.32 -18.40
N MET A 155 -4.72 29.98 -19.03
CA MET A 155 -5.43 28.72 -18.76
C MET A 155 -4.57 27.49 -19.04
N ILE A 156 -3.82 27.48 -20.15
CA ILE A 156 -2.91 26.38 -20.50
C ILE A 156 -1.78 26.26 -19.46
N ALA A 157 -1.20 27.38 -19.02
CA ALA A 157 -0.18 27.38 -17.98
C ALA A 157 -0.72 26.87 -16.63
N ASP A 158 -1.93 27.27 -16.25
CA ASP A 158 -2.60 26.81 -15.04
C ASP A 158 -2.88 25.29 -15.09
N LEU A 159 -3.36 24.78 -16.24
CA LEU A 159 -3.56 23.34 -16.46
C LEU A 159 -2.23 22.57 -16.44
N GLN A 160 -1.18 23.09 -17.06
CA GLN A 160 0.16 22.49 -17.01
C GLN A 160 0.68 22.42 -15.57
N ASN A 161 0.49 23.48 -14.78
CA ASN A 161 0.87 23.50 -13.37
C ASN A 161 0.06 22.48 -12.55
N GLN A 162 -1.24 22.33 -12.81
CA GLN A 162 -2.05 21.30 -12.16
C GLN A 162 -1.58 19.89 -12.53
N ILE A 163 -1.25 19.62 -13.79
CA ILE A 163 -0.69 18.34 -14.24
C ILE A 163 0.64 18.06 -13.55
N ASN A 164 1.53 19.05 -13.49
CA ASN A 164 2.84 18.92 -12.84
C ASN A 164 2.68 18.69 -11.32
N ALA A 165 1.78 19.41 -10.66
CA ALA A 165 1.47 19.21 -9.25
C ALA A 165 0.90 17.80 -9.00
N GLY A 166 -0.04 17.35 -9.83
CA GLY A 166 -0.58 15.99 -9.78
C GLY A 166 0.49 14.92 -10.02
N SER A 167 1.41 15.15 -10.97
CA SER A 167 2.53 14.24 -11.23
C SER A 167 3.51 14.17 -10.06
N MET A 168 3.79 15.30 -9.39
CA MET A 168 4.64 15.33 -8.20
C MET A 168 3.98 14.63 -7.02
N GLU A 169 2.68 14.83 -6.80
CA GLU A 169 1.95 14.13 -5.73
C GLU A 169 1.87 12.63 -6.01
N ASN A 170 1.64 12.22 -7.27
CA ASN A 170 1.66 10.81 -7.64
C ASN A 170 3.04 10.18 -7.38
N ALA A 171 4.13 10.86 -7.73
CA ALA A 171 5.48 10.41 -7.41
C ALA A 171 5.70 10.31 -5.89
N ARG A 172 5.19 11.27 -5.10
CA ARG A 172 5.25 11.24 -3.63
C ARG A 172 4.47 10.06 -3.04
N ILE A 173 3.28 9.77 -3.57
CA ILE A 173 2.46 8.63 -3.16
C ILE A 173 3.17 7.31 -3.52
N LEU A 174 3.73 7.19 -4.72
CA LEU A 174 4.50 6.01 -5.13
C LEU A 174 5.68 5.75 -4.19
N LEU A 175 6.44 6.78 -3.82
CA LEU A 175 7.52 6.64 -2.84
C LEU A 175 7.03 6.18 -1.47
N LYS A 176 5.88 6.67 -1.00
CA LYS A 176 5.27 6.20 0.25
C LYS A 176 4.83 4.74 0.16
N ILE A 177 4.27 4.33 -0.98
CA ILE A 177 3.88 2.93 -1.23
C ILE A 177 5.12 2.04 -1.21
N ASP A 178 6.19 2.43 -1.89
CA ASP A 178 7.42 1.64 -1.93
C ASP A 178 8.10 1.58 -0.55
N ASN A 179 8.09 2.68 0.21
CA ASN A 179 8.58 2.68 1.59
C ASN A 179 7.74 1.76 2.49
N ALA A 180 6.41 1.78 2.37
CA ALA A 180 5.52 0.89 3.12
C ALA A 180 5.72 -0.59 2.74
N LYS A 181 5.96 -0.88 1.46
CA LYS A 181 6.30 -2.24 0.98
C LYS A 181 7.63 -2.72 1.54
N LEU A 182 8.68 -1.89 1.48
CA LEU A 182 9.98 -2.23 2.06
C LEU A 182 9.88 -2.48 3.56
N ALA A 183 9.12 -1.65 4.29
CA ALA A 183 8.88 -1.88 5.71
C ALA A 183 8.12 -3.18 5.99
N ALA A 184 7.12 -3.53 5.15
CA ALA A 184 6.39 -4.78 5.26
C ALA A 184 7.29 -6.00 4.99
N ASP A 185 8.16 -5.93 3.99
CA ASP A 185 9.13 -6.97 3.68
C ASP A 185 10.18 -7.13 4.80
N ASP A 186 10.66 -6.03 5.38
CA ASP A 186 11.55 -6.05 6.55
C ASP A 186 10.90 -6.74 7.75
N PHE A 187 9.62 -6.44 8.04
CA PHE A 187 8.89 -7.10 9.12
C PHE A 187 8.66 -8.58 8.84
N LYS A 188 8.37 -8.93 7.58
CA LYS A 188 8.23 -10.32 7.16
C LYS A 188 9.53 -11.09 7.36
N GLN A 189 10.67 -10.54 6.92
CA GLN A 189 11.97 -11.18 7.10
C GLN A 189 12.32 -11.35 8.59
N LYS A 190 12.04 -10.34 9.42
CA LYS A 190 12.22 -10.43 10.88
C LYS A 190 11.34 -11.52 11.49
N TRP A 191 10.08 -11.63 11.06
CA TRP A 191 9.17 -12.66 11.53
C TRP A 191 9.64 -14.06 11.12
N GLU A 192 10.09 -14.25 9.87
CA GLU A 192 10.64 -15.52 9.39
C GLU A 192 11.89 -15.94 10.18
N ALA A 193 12.79 -14.99 10.48
CA ALA A 193 13.98 -15.24 11.29
C ALA A 193 13.64 -15.62 12.74
N GLU A 194 12.73 -14.88 13.38
CA GLU A 194 12.25 -15.18 14.74
C GLU A 194 11.54 -16.53 14.79
N GLN A 195 10.73 -16.85 13.77
CA GLN A 195 10.04 -18.14 13.68
C GLN A 195 11.03 -19.30 13.52
N ALA A 196 12.10 -19.13 12.74
CA ALA A 196 13.17 -20.12 12.61
C ALA A 196 13.92 -20.32 13.93
N LEU A 197 14.23 -19.23 14.65
CA LEU A 197 14.87 -19.30 15.96
C LEU A 197 13.98 -20.04 16.98
N ARG A 198 12.67 -19.73 16.99
CA ARG A 198 11.70 -20.43 17.86
C ARG A 198 11.66 -21.92 17.59
N LEU A 199 11.61 -22.34 16.32
CA LEU A 199 11.62 -23.76 15.97
C LEU A 199 12.93 -24.44 16.38
N SER A 200 14.08 -23.75 16.28
CA SER A 200 15.36 -24.26 16.77
C SER A 200 15.32 -24.48 18.29
N VAL A 201 14.87 -23.48 19.04
CA VAL A 201 14.77 -23.56 20.51
C VAL A 201 13.75 -24.62 20.95
N GLU A 202 12.62 -24.74 20.26
CA GLU A 202 11.67 -25.82 20.48
C GLU A 202 12.31 -27.19 20.23
N GLY A 203 13.13 -27.33 19.17
CA GLY A 203 13.93 -28.51 18.92
C GLY A 203 14.88 -28.85 20.07
N ASP A 204 15.61 -27.86 20.58
CA ASP A 204 16.52 -28.01 21.72
C ASP A 204 15.78 -28.43 22.99
N ILE A 205 14.61 -27.83 23.28
CA ILE A 205 13.76 -28.20 24.42
C ILE A 205 13.30 -29.65 24.31
N HIS A 206 12.89 -30.10 23.11
CA HIS A 206 12.52 -31.50 22.90
C HIS A 206 13.73 -32.44 23.10
N GLY A 207 14.92 -32.04 22.63
CA GLY A 207 16.17 -32.77 22.85
C GLY A 207 16.52 -32.89 24.34
N LEU A 208 16.46 -31.78 25.08
CA LEU A 208 16.74 -31.76 26.52
C LEU A 208 15.73 -32.59 27.31
N ARG A 209 14.45 -32.57 26.94
CA ARG A 209 13.43 -33.46 27.53
C ARG A 209 13.76 -34.93 27.32
N LYS A 210 14.19 -35.30 26.11
CA LYS A 210 14.61 -36.68 25.81
C LYS A 210 15.82 -37.11 26.65
N ILE A 211 16.82 -36.23 26.80
CA ILE A 211 18.00 -36.50 27.65
C ILE A 211 17.59 -36.66 29.11
N LEU A 212 16.66 -35.81 29.60
CA LEU A 212 16.13 -35.93 30.96
C LEU A 212 15.43 -37.27 31.17
N ASP A 213 14.61 -37.71 30.21
CA ASP A 213 13.93 -39.01 30.27
C ASP A 213 14.95 -40.16 30.28
N GLU A 214 15.98 -40.10 29.44
CA GLU A 214 17.08 -41.08 29.39
C GLU A 214 17.87 -41.14 30.70
N MET A 215 18.22 -39.99 31.28
CA MET A 215 18.89 -39.92 32.59
C MET A 215 17.99 -40.43 33.71
N THR A 216 16.68 -40.20 33.62
CA THR A 216 15.72 -40.71 34.60
C THR A 216 15.65 -42.24 34.54
N LEU A 217 15.60 -42.82 33.34
CA LEU A 217 15.65 -44.27 33.16
C LEU A 217 16.97 -44.87 33.68
N ALA A 218 18.11 -44.25 33.35
CA ALA A 218 19.41 -44.67 33.87
C ALA A 218 19.49 -44.60 35.40
N ARG A 219 18.89 -43.57 36.02
CA ARG A 219 18.78 -43.46 37.47
C ARG A 219 17.97 -44.61 38.06
N THR A 220 16.81 -44.92 37.48
CA THR A 220 15.96 -46.02 37.96
C THR A 220 16.63 -47.38 37.79
N ASP A 221 17.42 -47.58 36.73
CA ASP A 221 18.19 -48.82 36.52
C ASP A 221 19.30 -48.98 37.59
N LEU A 222 20.04 -47.91 37.89
CA LEU A 222 21.04 -47.91 38.96
C LEU A 222 20.41 -48.09 40.35
N GLU A 223 19.25 -47.48 40.61
CA GLU A 223 18.48 -47.68 41.86
C GLU A 223 18.10 -49.16 42.01
N MET A 224 17.62 -49.80 40.94
CA MET A 224 17.29 -51.24 40.92
C MET A 224 18.53 -52.12 41.14
N GLN A 225 19.69 -51.80 40.55
CA GLN A 225 20.94 -52.52 40.80
C GLN A 225 21.40 -52.39 42.26
N ILE A 226 21.28 -51.19 42.85
CA ILE A 226 21.62 -50.96 44.27
C ILE A 226 20.69 -51.77 45.18
N GLU A 227 19.39 -51.80 44.89
CA GLU A 227 18.42 -52.60 45.64
C GLU A 227 18.75 -54.09 45.52
N GLY A 228 19.01 -54.59 44.31
CA GLY A 228 19.43 -55.99 44.08
C GLY A 228 20.70 -56.37 44.84
N HIS A 229 21.73 -55.52 44.85
CA HIS A 229 22.95 -55.76 45.64
C HIS A 229 22.71 -55.71 47.15
N ASN A 230 21.79 -54.87 47.63
CA ASN A 230 21.41 -54.84 49.04
C ASN A 230 20.65 -56.11 49.44
N GLU A 231 19.77 -56.63 48.58
CA GLU A 231 19.09 -57.91 48.77
C GLU A 231 20.08 -59.07 48.81
N GLU A 232 21.04 -59.11 47.87
CA GLU A 232 22.11 -60.13 47.85
C GLU A 232 22.97 -60.06 49.11
N LYS A 233 23.36 -58.87 49.54
CA LYS A 233 24.09 -58.66 50.81
C LYS A 233 23.29 -59.18 52.00
N ALA A 234 22.00 -58.87 52.08
CA ALA A 234 21.13 -59.35 53.15
C ALA A 234 21.02 -60.88 53.14
N TYR A 235 20.91 -61.47 51.95
CA TYR A 235 20.90 -62.92 51.75
C TYR A 235 22.20 -63.58 52.25
N LEU A 236 23.37 -63.04 51.86
CA LEU A 236 24.68 -63.56 52.28
C LEU A 236 24.89 -63.46 53.80
N ILE A 237 24.51 -62.34 54.43
CA ILE A 237 24.59 -62.19 55.89
C ILE A 237 23.72 -63.24 56.59
N LYS A 238 22.49 -63.44 56.10
CA LYS A 238 21.58 -64.45 56.66
C LYS A 238 22.13 -65.87 56.49
N SER A 239 22.64 -66.21 55.31
CA SER A 239 23.29 -67.50 55.04
C SER A 239 24.48 -67.73 55.98
N HIS A 240 25.35 -66.72 56.13
CA HIS A 240 26.51 -66.83 57.02
C HIS A 240 26.12 -66.97 58.49
N ASP A 241 25.08 -66.26 58.95
CA ASP A 241 24.57 -66.41 60.32
C ASP A 241 24.00 -67.83 60.56
N GLU A 242 23.30 -68.40 59.58
CA GLU A 242 22.82 -69.78 59.60
C GLU A 242 23.99 -70.79 59.65
N ASP A 243 25.01 -70.62 58.81
CA ASP A 243 26.22 -71.46 58.79
C ASP A 243 27.02 -71.35 60.09
N MET A 244 27.19 -70.14 60.63
CA MET A 244 27.87 -69.90 61.91
C MET A 244 27.11 -70.51 63.08
N LYS A 245 25.77 -70.48 63.06
CA LYS A 245 24.94 -71.19 64.06
C LYS A 245 25.13 -72.70 63.95
N ALA A 246 25.19 -73.25 62.73
CA ALA A 246 25.47 -74.67 62.52
C ALA A 246 26.88 -75.06 63.02
N LEU A 247 27.92 -74.31 62.64
CA LEU A 247 29.30 -74.53 63.08
C LEU A 247 29.48 -74.37 64.60
N ARG A 248 28.87 -73.34 65.22
CA ARG A 248 28.88 -73.18 66.69
C ARG A 248 28.18 -74.33 67.39
N SER A 249 27.11 -74.89 66.81
CA SER A 249 26.47 -76.09 67.35
C SER A 249 27.35 -77.33 67.22
N GLN A 250 28.27 -77.37 66.25
CA GLN A 250 29.23 -78.45 66.03
C GLN A 250 30.52 -78.32 66.89
N LEU A 251 30.90 -77.09 67.28
CA LEU A 251 32.11 -76.75 68.04
C LEU A 251 31.85 -76.49 69.54
N GLY A 252 30.73 -76.98 70.08
CA GLY A 252 30.39 -76.90 71.51
C GLY A 252 31.33 -77.71 72.41
N GLY A 253 32.58 -77.27 72.54
CA GLY A 253 33.60 -77.90 73.37
C GLY A 253 35.00 -77.33 73.12
N GLN A 254 35.21 -76.03 73.38
CA GLN A 254 36.55 -75.44 73.36
C GLN A 254 36.97 -75.04 74.78
N VAL A 255 37.92 -75.82 75.30
CA VAL A 255 38.59 -75.66 76.60
C VAL A 255 39.59 -74.52 76.49
N ASN A 256 39.40 -73.49 77.31
CA ASN A 256 40.34 -72.39 77.52
C ASN A 256 41.46 -72.89 78.44
N VAL A 257 42.68 -73.03 77.93
CA VAL A 257 43.88 -73.34 78.73
C VAL A 257 44.77 -72.10 78.74
N GLU A 258 44.80 -71.43 79.89
CA GLU A 258 45.77 -70.38 80.19
C GLU A 258 47.09 -71.03 80.60
N VAL A 259 48.18 -70.70 79.89
CA VAL A 259 49.54 -71.14 80.22
C VAL A 259 50.37 -69.91 80.55
N ASP A 260 50.77 -69.84 81.81
CA ASP A 260 51.68 -68.86 82.41
C ASP A 260 53.11 -69.08 81.91
N ALA A 261 53.78 -68.02 81.44
CA ALA A 261 55.18 -68.04 81.02
C ALA A 261 55.90 -66.71 81.29
N ALA A 262 56.75 -66.77 82.33
CA ALA A 262 57.99 -66.05 82.69
C ALA A 262 58.37 -64.67 82.04
N PRO A 263 58.97 -63.74 82.84
CA PRO A 263 59.52 -62.46 82.37
C PRO A 263 60.94 -62.64 81.82
N GLY A 264 61.46 -61.88 80.84
CA GLY A 264 60.95 -60.81 80.00
C GLY A 264 62.10 -60.35 79.09
N GLU A 265 61.86 -60.23 77.79
CA GLU A 265 62.56 -59.20 77.01
C GLU A 265 62.01 -57.84 77.46
N ASP A 266 62.74 -56.75 77.22
CA ASP A 266 62.43 -55.37 77.62
C ASP A 266 61.11 -54.88 76.97
N LEU A 267 59.99 -55.47 77.40
CA LEU A 267 58.65 -55.36 76.85
C LEU A 267 58.18 -53.93 76.97
N THR A 268 58.64 -53.22 77.99
CA THR A 268 58.43 -51.79 78.19
C THR A 268 58.91 -50.98 76.97
N LYS A 269 60.06 -51.29 76.36
CA LYS A 269 60.53 -50.61 75.14
C LYS A 269 59.72 -50.99 73.91
N LYS A 270 59.33 -52.26 73.75
CA LYS A 270 58.50 -52.72 72.64
C LYS A 270 57.08 -52.14 72.73
N LEU A 271 56.51 -52.09 73.93
CA LEU A 271 55.22 -51.46 74.22
C LEU A 271 55.28 -49.95 74.05
N GLU A 272 56.36 -49.28 74.44
CA GLU A 272 56.56 -47.85 74.20
C GLU A 272 56.69 -47.55 72.71
N MET A 273 57.40 -48.39 71.95
CA MET A 273 57.52 -48.25 70.49
C MET A 273 56.17 -48.50 69.79
N ILE A 274 55.41 -49.51 70.23
CA ILE A 274 54.04 -49.77 69.74
C ILE A 274 53.12 -48.60 70.10
N ARG A 275 53.23 -48.04 71.31
CA ARG A 275 52.47 -46.86 71.73
C ARG A 275 52.80 -45.65 70.87
N GLN A 276 54.07 -45.36 70.62
CA GLN A 276 54.49 -44.29 69.71
C GLN A 276 53.99 -44.52 68.28
N GLN A 277 53.99 -45.75 67.77
CA GLN A 277 53.42 -46.07 66.46
C GLN A 277 51.91 -45.80 66.41
N TYR A 278 51.16 -46.20 67.44
CA TYR A 278 49.73 -45.91 67.54
C TYR A 278 49.44 -44.43 67.73
N GLU A 279 50.25 -43.71 68.49
CA GLU A 279 50.09 -42.28 68.71
C GLU A 279 50.40 -41.50 67.43
N GLN A 280 51.44 -41.88 66.67
CA GLN A 280 51.72 -41.33 65.34
C GLN A 280 50.61 -41.67 64.34
N LEU A 281 50.05 -42.89 64.38
CA LEU A 281 48.95 -43.28 63.50
C LEU A 281 47.65 -42.54 63.86
N ALA A 282 47.37 -42.34 65.13
CA ALA A 282 46.23 -41.55 65.61
C ALA A 282 46.37 -40.07 65.23
N GLU A 283 47.56 -39.49 65.41
CA GLU A 283 47.87 -38.11 65.04
C GLU A 283 47.79 -37.92 63.51
N LYS A 284 48.28 -38.89 62.73
CA LYS A 284 48.17 -38.91 61.27
C LYS A 284 46.72 -39.02 60.82
N ASN A 285 45.94 -39.96 61.37
CA ASN A 285 44.51 -40.08 61.09
C ASN A 285 43.75 -38.80 61.45
N ARG A 286 44.05 -38.17 62.59
CA ARG A 286 43.44 -36.89 62.99
C ARG A 286 43.71 -35.80 61.96
N LYS A 287 44.97 -35.61 61.56
CA LYS A 287 45.33 -34.64 60.52
C LYS A 287 44.67 -34.95 59.18
N GLU A 288 44.67 -36.20 58.74
CA GLU A 288 44.01 -36.61 57.49
C GLU A 288 42.51 -36.36 57.52
N THR A 289 41.84 -36.57 58.67
CA THR A 289 40.42 -36.22 58.84
C THR A 289 40.18 -34.71 58.83
N GLU A 290 41.04 -33.93 59.50
CA GLU A 290 40.96 -32.46 59.49
C GLU A 290 41.17 -31.89 58.08
N ASP A 291 42.19 -32.37 57.36
CA ASP A 291 42.49 -31.97 55.98
C ASP A 291 41.35 -32.38 55.03
N TRP A 292 40.77 -33.57 55.22
CA TRP A 292 39.60 -34.01 54.45
C TRP A 292 38.38 -33.13 54.72
N PHE A 293 38.09 -32.80 55.98
CA PHE A 293 37.00 -31.90 56.35
C PHE A 293 37.21 -30.49 55.80
N MET A 294 38.42 -29.95 55.91
CA MET A 294 38.76 -28.63 55.38
C MET A 294 38.59 -28.59 53.86
N LYS A 295 39.10 -29.60 53.15
CA LYS A 295 38.94 -29.72 51.69
C LYS A 295 37.46 -29.82 51.28
N LYS A 296 36.65 -30.59 52.01
CA LYS A 296 35.22 -30.73 51.71
C LYS A 296 34.43 -29.46 52.04
N SER A 297 34.80 -28.77 53.12
CA SER A 297 34.24 -27.47 53.49
C SER A 297 34.57 -26.40 52.45
N GLU A 298 35.82 -26.36 51.97
CA GLU A 298 36.26 -25.44 50.92
C GLU A 298 35.53 -25.70 49.59
N GLU A 299 35.38 -26.97 49.19
CA GLU A 299 34.63 -27.34 48.00
C GLU A 299 33.15 -26.94 48.10
N LEU A 300 32.52 -27.18 49.26
CA LEU A 300 31.15 -26.76 49.52
C LEU A 300 31.03 -25.23 49.48
N ASN A 301 31.97 -24.51 50.09
CA ASN A 301 31.98 -23.05 50.10
C ASN A 301 32.14 -22.49 48.68
N LYS A 302 33.00 -23.10 47.85
CA LYS A 302 33.15 -22.74 46.43
C LYS A 302 31.87 -23.01 45.64
N SER A 303 31.21 -24.14 45.88
CA SER A 303 29.93 -24.45 45.24
C SER A 303 28.82 -23.49 45.66
N VAL A 304 28.77 -23.10 46.94
CA VAL A 304 27.79 -22.13 47.46
C VAL A 304 28.07 -20.74 46.90
N ALA A 305 29.33 -20.31 46.81
CA ALA A 305 29.71 -19.05 46.20
C ALA A 305 29.29 -18.99 44.72
N SER A 306 29.63 -20.02 43.93
CA SER A 306 29.24 -20.09 42.52
C SER A 306 27.71 -20.14 42.33
N SER A 307 26.99 -20.90 43.16
CA SER A 307 25.53 -20.94 43.13
C SER A 307 24.91 -19.59 43.50
N THR A 308 25.49 -18.88 44.47
CA THR A 308 25.03 -17.54 44.88
C THR A 308 25.26 -16.51 43.76
N GLU A 309 26.42 -16.55 43.08
CA GLU A 309 26.70 -15.70 41.92
C GLU A 309 25.75 -15.97 40.76
N ALA A 310 25.47 -17.24 40.44
CA ALA A 310 24.48 -17.63 39.43
C ALA A 310 23.06 -17.14 39.79
N LEU A 311 22.69 -17.22 41.07
CA LEU A 311 21.43 -16.67 41.57
C LEU A 311 21.36 -15.14 41.45
N GLN A 312 22.43 -14.41 41.77
CA GLN A 312 22.46 -12.95 41.65
C GLN A 312 22.39 -12.52 40.18
N THR A 313 23.13 -13.16 39.29
CA THR A 313 23.11 -12.86 37.84
C THR A 313 21.75 -13.13 37.22
N SER A 314 21.12 -14.27 37.53
CA SER A 314 19.74 -14.56 37.09
C SER A 314 18.75 -13.53 37.65
N LYS A 315 18.90 -13.11 38.91
CA LYS A 315 18.06 -12.08 39.51
C LYS A 315 18.23 -10.72 38.83
N THR A 316 19.45 -10.33 38.45
CA THR A 316 19.68 -9.08 37.70
C THR A 316 19.08 -9.16 36.30
N GLU A 317 19.22 -10.29 35.60
CA GLU A 317 18.63 -10.51 34.28
C GLU A 317 17.09 -10.44 34.33
N ILE A 318 16.46 -11.09 35.32
CA ILE A 318 15.01 -11.01 35.52
C ILE A 318 14.56 -9.57 35.76
N ASN A 319 15.34 -8.78 36.52
CA ASN A 319 15.00 -7.37 36.76
C ASN A 319 15.18 -6.51 35.52
N GLU A 320 16.20 -6.75 34.71
CA GLU A 320 16.39 -6.09 33.42
C GLU A 320 15.27 -6.42 32.46
N LEU A 321 14.92 -7.71 32.31
CA LEU A 321 13.79 -8.15 31.51
C LEU A 321 12.48 -7.50 31.98
N ARG A 322 12.22 -7.44 33.29
CA ARG A 322 11.04 -6.73 33.83
C ARG A 322 11.04 -5.25 33.46
N ARG A 323 12.19 -4.56 33.51
CA ARG A 323 12.30 -3.15 33.08
C ARG A 323 12.05 -3.01 31.58
N THR A 324 12.57 -3.91 30.75
CA THR A 324 12.32 -3.88 29.30
C THR A 324 10.86 -4.10 28.96
N VAL A 325 10.20 -5.07 29.62
CA VAL A 325 8.75 -5.32 29.44
C VAL A 325 7.94 -4.09 29.82
N GLN A 326 8.23 -3.48 30.97
CA GLN A 326 7.56 -2.24 31.39
C GLN A 326 7.79 -1.10 30.39
N GLY A 327 9.01 -0.94 29.88
CA GLY A 327 9.33 0.06 28.85
C GLY A 327 8.55 -0.16 27.55
N LEU A 328 8.48 -1.40 27.08
CA LEU A 328 7.71 -1.78 25.89
C LEU A 328 6.20 -1.61 26.10
N GLU A 329 5.69 -1.88 27.29
CA GLU A 329 4.28 -1.68 27.61
C GLU A 329 3.91 -0.20 27.64
N ILE A 330 4.78 0.67 28.18
CA ILE A 330 4.60 2.13 28.11
C ILE A 330 4.63 2.62 26.67
N GLU A 331 5.56 2.13 25.84
CA GLU A 331 5.61 2.47 24.42
C GLU A 331 4.35 1.99 23.69
N LEU A 332 3.84 0.79 24.00
CA LEU A 332 2.58 0.31 23.44
C LEU A 332 1.42 1.24 23.81
N GLN A 333 1.33 1.66 25.07
CA GLN A 333 0.30 2.59 25.54
C GLN A 333 0.43 3.98 24.87
N SER A 334 1.65 4.49 24.69
CA SER A 334 1.89 5.77 24.03
C SER A 334 1.48 5.73 22.56
N GLN A 335 1.80 4.64 21.85
CA GLN A 335 1.41 4.41 20.46
C GLN A 335 -0.11 4.24 20.31
N GLN A 336 -0.76 3.55 21.25
CA GLN A 336 -2.23 3.45 21.28
C GLN A 336 -2.88 4.83 21.48
N SER A 337 -2.33 5.66 22.36
CA SER A 337 -2.80 7.04 22.57
C SER A 337 -2.60 7.89 21.32
N LEU A 338 -1.43 7.81 20.68
CA LEU A 338 -1.14 8.51 19.42
C LEU A 338 -2.09 8.08 18.30
N LYS A 339 -2.32 6.77 18.14
CA LYS A 339 -3.28 6.22 17.19
C LYS A 339 -4.67 6.80 17.43
N GLY A 340 -5.15 6.78 18.67
CA GLY A 340 -6.47 7.33 19.02
C GLY A 340 -6.58 8.83 18.72
N ALA A 341 -5.51 9.61 18.97
CA ALA A 341 -5.48 11.02 18.62
C ALA A 341 -5.54 11.26 17.10
N LEU A 342 -4.82 10.46 16.30
CA LEU A 342 -4.83 10.54 14.84
C LEU A 342 -6.19 10.12 14.25
N GLU A 343 -6.80 9.04 14.75
CA GLU A 343 -8.14 8.62 14.35
C GLU A 343 -9.19 9.69 14.70
N GLY A 344 -9.07 10.32 15.87
CA GLY A 344 -9.91 11.45 16.27
C GLY A 344 -9.74 12.67 15.36
N GLN A 345 -8.50 13.02 15.01
CA GLN A 345 -8.22 14.11 14.08
C GLN A 345 -8.78 13.83 12.68
N LEU A 346 -8.63 12.58 12.18
CA LEU A 346 -9.21 12.17 10.91
C LEU A 346 -10.72 12.32 10.92
N ALA A 347 -11.40 11.77 11.92
CA ALA A 347 -12.86 11.87 12.06
C ALA A 347 -13.34 13.33 12.16
N GLU A 348 -12.61 14.20 12.87
CA GLU A 348 -12.94 15.63 12.93
C GLU A 348 -12.77 16.30 11.57
N THR A 349 -11.70 16.00 10.82
CA THR A 349 -11.52 16.56 9.47
C THR A 349 -12.58 16.07 8.49
N GLU A 350 -12.92 14.78 8.50
CA GLU A 350 -14.00 14.21 7.70
C GLU A 350 -15.35 14.86 8.03
N HIS A 351 -15.65 15.05 9.32
CA HIS A 351 -16.86 15.74 9.75
C HIS A 351 -16.91 17.19 9.26
N ARG A 352 -15.79 17.92 9.37
CA ARG A 352 -15.68 19.30 8.84
C ARG A 352 -15.92 19.34 7.33
N TYR A 353 -15.30 18.44 6.57
CA TYR A 353 -15.50 18.37 5.11
C TYR A 353 -16.92 17.95 4.72
N SER A 354 -17.52 17.01 5.46
CA SER A 354 -18.91 16.62 5.25
C SER A 354 -19.86 17.80 5.51
N SER A 355 -19.59 18.60 6.54
CA SER A 355 -20.38 19.79 6.86
C SER A 355 -20.22 20.88 5.79
N THR A 356 -19.00 21.14 5.32
CA THR A 356 -18.79 22.11 4.23
C THR A 356 -19.43 21.65 2.93
N LEU A 357 -19.38 20.36 2.61
CA LEU A 357 -20.04 19.79 1.43
C LEU A 357 -21.57 19.92 1.53
N MET A 358 -22.15 19.65 2.70
CA MET A 358 -23.59 19.83 2.94
C MET A 358 -24.00 21.30 2.80
N ASN A 359 -23.19 22.23 3.31
CA ASN A 359 -23.43 23.67 3.14
C ASN A 359 -23.36 24.09 1.66
N LEU A 360 -22.38 23.60 0.90
CA LEU A 360 -22.28 23.87 -0.53
C LEU A 360 -23.47 23.29 -1.30
N GLN A 361 -23.90 22.06 -0.97
CA GLN A 361 -25.09 21.46 -1.57
C GLN A 361 -26.35 22.29 -1.28
N ASN A 362 -26.50 22.82 -0.07
CA ASN A 362 -27.62 23.70 0.27
C ASN A 362 -27.59 24.99 -0.57
N ILE A 363 -26.42 25.58 -0.79
CA ILE A 363 -26.29 26.77 -1.66
C ILE A 363 -26.66 26.43 -3.11
N ILE A 364 -26.20 25.28 -3.62
CA ILE A 364 -26.57 24.81 -4.97
C ILE A 364 -28.09 24.66 -5.07
N ASN A 365 -28.71 23.97 -4.12
CA ASN A 365 -30.17 23.78 -4.11
C ASN A 365 -30.92 25.12 -4.08
N GLN A 366 -30.44 26.10 -3.31
CA GLN A 366 -31.02 27.45 -3.28
C GLN A 366 -30.91 28.14 -4.65
N LYS A 367 -29.74 28.05 -5.31
CA LYS A 367 -29.53 28.64 -6.63
C LYS A 367 -30.31 27.94 -7.73
N GLU A 368 -30.46 26.62 -7.66
CA GLU A 368 -31.33 25.87 -8.56
C GLU A 368 -32.80 26.28 -8.40
N ALA A 369 -33.27 26.46 -7.17
CA ALA A 369 -34.62 26.96 -6.91
C ALA A 369 -34.82 28.39 -7.45
N GLU A 370 -33.86 29.30 -7.26
CA GLU A 370 -33.89 30.64 -7.86
C GLU A 370 -33.98 30.58 -9.41
N LEU A 371 -33.18 29.71 -10.05
CA LEU A 371 -33.22 29.52 -11.51
C LEU A 371 -34.57 28.98 -12.00
N ILE A 372 -35.17 28.04 -11.27
CA ILE A 372 -36.50 27.50 -11.59
C ILE A 372 -37.56 28.60 -11.48
N ASN A 373 -37.52 29.42 -10.42
CA ASN A 373 -38.45 30.53 -10.24
C ASN A 373 -38.32 31.55 -11.39
N ILE A 374 -37.11 31.96 -11.74
CA ILE A 374 -36.89 32.90 -12.86
C ILE A 374 -37.39 32.32 -14.20
N ARG A 375 -37.20 31.02 -14.44
CA ARG A 375 -37.76 30.37 -15.64
C ARG A 375 -39.27 30.40 -15.65
N ALA A 376 -39.92 30.10 -14.52
CA ALA A 376 -41.36 30.17 -14.39
C ALA A 376 -41.88 31.61 -14.62
N ASP A 377 -41.18 32.63 -14.10
CA ASP A 377 -41.52 34.03 -14.32
C ASP A 377 -41.39 34.43 -15.80
N ILE A 378 -40.34 33.98 -16.49
CA ILE A 378 -40.15 34.23 -17.93
C ILE A 378 -41.27 33.55 -18.74
N GLU A 379 -41.60 32.30 -18.43
CA GLU A 379 -42.70 31.58 -19.08
C GLU A 379 -44.03 32.28 -18.86
N HIS A 380 -44.27 32.76 -17.63
CA HIS A 380 -45.45 33.55 -17.31
C HIS A 380 -45.50 34.85 -18.12
N GLN A 381 -44.44 35.65 -18.13
CA GLN A 381 -44.36 36.88 -18.94
C GLN A 381 -44.56 36.59 -20.43
N ALA A 382 -43.94 35.54 -20.97
CA ALA A 382 -44.12 35.14 -22.37
C ALA A 382 -45.58 34.80 -22.69
N SER A 383 -46.30 34.15 -21.75
CA SER A 383 -47.72 33.87 -21.89
C SER A 383 -48.58 35.14 -21.87
N GLU A 384 -48.28 36.10 -20.98
CA GLU A 384 -48.97 37.39 -20.92
C GLU A 384 -48.73 38.22 -22.19
N TYR A 385 -47.48 38.27 -22.68
CA TYR A 385 -47.16 38.93 -23.94
C TYR A 385 -47.91 38.32 -25.13
N LYS A 386 -48.07 36.99 -25.15
CA LYS A 386 -48.85 36.31 -26.19
C LYS A 386 -50.32 36.71 -26.14
N ILE A 387 -50.92 36.79 -24.95
CA ILE A 387 -52.31 37.25 -24.78
C ILE A 387 -52.44 38.71 -25.23
N LEU A 388 -51.52 39.58 -24.82
CA LEU A 388 -51.53 40.99 -25.20
C LEU A 388 -51.38 41.18 -26.71
N LEU A 389 -50.53 40.38 -27.35
CA LEU A 389 -50.39 40.37 -28.80
C LEU A 389 -51.69 39.94 -29.50
N ASP A 390 -52.37 38.90 -29.00
CA ASP A 390 -53.65 38.46 -29.55
C ASP A 390 -54.70 39.59 -29.47
N VAL A 391 -54.83 40.23 -28.31
CA VAL A 391 -55.72 41.40 -28.11
C VAL A 391 -55.34 42.55 -29.06
N LYS A 392 -54.05 42.88 -29.19
CA LYS A 392 -53.57 43.90 -30.13
C LYS A 392 -53.99 43.57 -31.57
N THR A 393 -53.75 42.34 -32.01
CA THR A 393 -54.11 41.93 -33.39
C THR A 393 -55.63 41.96 -33.62
N ARG A 394 -56.44 41.66 -32.59
CA ARG A 394 -57.90 41.81 -32.64
C ARG A 394 -58.32 43.27 -32.75
N LEU A 395 -57.79 44.15 -31.90
CA LEU A 395 -58.07 45.59 -31.95
C LEU A 395 -57.62 46.21 -33.27
N GLU A 396 -56.49 45.80 -33.84
CA GLU A 396 -56.04 46.25 -35.16
C GLU A 396 -56.98 45.83 -36.30
N LYS A 397 -57.63 44.67 -36.18
CA LYS A 397 -58.69 44.25 -37.12
C LYS A 397 -59.93 45.13 -36.96
N GLU A 398 -60.35 45.39 -35.73
CA GLU A 398 -61.49 46.28 -35.42
C GLU A 398 -61.24 47.70 -35.94
N ILE A 399 -60.05 48.28 -35.69
CA ILE A 399 -59.66 49.59 -36.25
C ILE A 399 -59.68 49.58 -37.78
N ARG A 400 -59.20 48.52 -38.43
CA ARG A 400 -59.29 48.38 -39.90
C ARG A 400 -60.74 48.40 -40.37
N THR A 401 -61.63 47.67 -39.70
CA THR A 401 -63.06 47.70 -40.03
C THR A 401 -63.67 49.07 -39.80
N TYR A 402 -63.31 49.76 -38.71
CA TYR A 402 -63.78 51.13 -38.45
C TYR A 402 -63.25 52.12 -39.49
N ARG A 403 -62.00 52.00 -39.94
CA ARG A 403 -61.46 52.84 -41.04
C ARG A 403 -62.21 52.64 -42.35
N ILE A 404 -62.49 51.39 -42.74
CA ILE A 404 -63.29 51.07 -43.93
C ILE A 404 -64.68 51.71 -43.84
N LEU A 405 -65.32 51.67 -42.67
CA LEU A 405 -66.64 52.29 -42.46
C LEU A 405 -66.59 53.82 -42.45
N LEU A 406 -65.51 54.44 -41.94
CA LEU A 406 -65.34 55.89 -41.90
C LEU A 406 -64.89 56.51 -43.23
N GLU A 407 -64.12 55.78 -44.04
CA GLU A 407 -63.63 56.25 -45.34
C GLU A 407 -64.72 56.27 -46.43
N GLY A 408 -65.91 55.71 -46.16
CA GLY A 408 -67.07 55.81 -47.03
C GLY A 408 -67.02 54.88 -48.24
N ASP A 409 -68.20 54.37 -48.60
CA ASP A 409 -68.50 53.70 -49.86
C ASP A 409 -68.22 54.63 -51.06
N ASP A 410 -67.00 54.58 -51.60
CA ASP A 410 -66.73 54.96 -53.00
C ASP A 410 -66.31 53.70 -53.76
N GLY A 411 -67.33 52.99 -54.25
CA GLY A 411 -67.21 51.65 -54.80
C GLY A 411 -66.20 51.46 -55.93
N LYS A 412 -65.65 50.25 -55.97
CA LYS A 412 -65.34 49.52 -57.21
C LYS A 412 -65.47 48.02 -57.00
N SER A 413 -66.49 47.50 -57.66
CA SER A 413 -66.86 46.10 -57.82
C SER A 413 -65.79 45.31 -58.58
N HIS A 414 -65.52 44.07 -58.15
CA HIS A 414 -65.12 42.86 -58.90
C HIS A 414 -64.38 41.94 -57.91
N SER A 415 -64.60 40.63 -57.81
CA SER A 415 -65.38 39.70 -58.60
C SER A 415 -65.52 38.42 -57.79
N SER A 416 -66.67 37.77 -57.93
CA SER A 416 -66.96 36.41 -57.54
C SER A 416 -65.94 35.39 -58.10
N SER A 417 -65.41 34.54 -57.23
CA SER A 417 -65.10 33.13 -57.56
C SER A 417 -64.98 32.30 -56.28
N HIS A 418 -66.05 31.59 -55.93
CA HIS A 418 -65.97 30.32 -55.21
C HIS A 418 -65.88 29.18 -56.25
N PRO A 419 -65.62 27.92 -55.89
CA PRO A 419 -64.71 27.37 -54.86
C PRO A 419 -63.79 26.29 -55.47
N SER A 420 -62.68 25.95 -54.82
CA SER A 420 -61.99 24.68 -55.10
C SER A 420 -61.41 24.07 -53.84
N SER A 421 -62.08 22.98 -53.45
CA SER A 421 -61.59 21.88 -52.63
C SER A 421 -60.15 21.52 -52.99
N ALA A 422 -59.26 21.67 -52.01
CA ALA A 422 -58.14 20.76 -51.83
C ALA A 422 -58.07 20.44 -50.34
N VAL A 423 -58.80 19.39 -49.97
CA VAL A 423 -58.51 18.59 -48.79
C VAL A 423 -57.02 18.24 -48.83
N SER A 424 -56.25 18.80 -47.91
CA SER A 424 -55.04 18.15 -47.42
C SER A 424 -55.23 17.94 -45.93
N LYS A 425 -55.84 16.80 -45.60
CA LYS A 425 -55.78 16.21 -44.27
C LYS A 425 -54.31 15.91 -43.98
N ASN A 426 -53.62 16.83 -43.32
CA ASN A 426 -52.51 16.45 -42.45
C ASN A 426 -52.99 16.60 -41.01
N THR A 427 -53.76 15.61 -40.59
CA THR A 427 -53.74 15.14 -39.20
C THR A 427 -52.31 14.70 -38.89
N ALA A 428 -51.51 15.57 -38.30
CA ALA A 428 -50.33 15.17 -37.55
C ALA A 428 -50.67 15.31 -36.06
N PRO A 429 -50.48 14.24 -35.26
CA PRO A 429 -50.94 14.18 -33.89
C PRO A 429 -50.16 15.16 -33.01
N VAL A 430 -50.85 15.65 -31.98
CA VAL A 430 -50.22 16.23 -30.78
C VAL A 430 -49.32 15.14 -30.19
N THR A 431 -48.05 15.14 -30.54
CA THR A 431 -47.02 14.43 -29.78
C THR A 431 -46.56 15.35 -28.67
N SER A 432 -46.87 14.94 -27.45
CA SER A 432 -46.13 15.30 -26.24
C SER A 432 -44.63 15.35 -26.53
N PRO A 433 -43.85 16.27 -25.93
CA PRO A 433 -42.40 16.23 -26.07
C PRO A 433 -41.89 14.98 -25.38
N THR A 434 -41.76 13.87 -26.11
CA THR A 434 -40.97 12.73 -25.69
C THR A 434 -39.52 13.19 -25.66
N VAL A 435 -38.99 13.35 -24.45
CA VAL A 435 -37.56 13.53 -24.23
C VAL A 435 -36.85 12.25 -24.69
N THR A 436 -36.40 12.21 -25.95
CA THR A 436 -35.43 11.22 -26.41
C THR A 436 -34.06 11.62 -25.90
N THR A 437 -33.61 10.99 -24.83
CA THR A 437 -32.21 11.03 -24.39
C THR A 437 -31.35 10.33 -25.43
N ASN A 438 -30.60 11.10 -26.22
CA ASN A 438 -29.56 10.55 -27.09
C ASN A 438 -28.33 10.23 -26.24
N THR A 439 -28.22 8.99 -25.76
CA THR A 439 -27.05 8.49 -25.05
C THR A 439 -25.99 8.05 -26.06
N TRP A 440 -24.81 8.65 -25.99
CA TRP A 440 -23.63 8.28 -26.78
C TRP A 440 -22.65 7.55 -25.87
N THR A 441 -22.24 6.35 -26.27
CA THR A 441 -21.20 5.60 -25.56
C THR A 441 -19.89 5.79 -26.32
N VAL A 442 -18.89 6.36 -25.63
CA VAL A 442 -17.55 6.56 -26.17
C VAL A 442 -16.66 5.45 -25.63
N VAL A 443 -16.09 4.65 -26.53
CA VAL A 443 -15.10 3.62 -26.16
C VAL A 443 -13.73 4.11 -26.59
N GLU A 444 -12.83 4.27 -25.62
CA GLU A 444 -11.45 4.72 -25.83
C GLU A 444 -10.48 3.56 -25.60
N GLU A 445 -9.63 3.30 -26.58
CA GLU A 445 -8.55 2.33 -26.45
C GLU A 445 -7.26 3.05 -26.09
N VAL A 446 -6.75 2.78 -24.88
CA VAL A 446 -5.58 3.45 -24.30
C VAL A 446 -4.43 2.47 -24.19
N VAL A 447 -3.33 2.77 -24.89
CA VAL A 447 -2.06 2.04 -24.76
C VAL A 447 -1.01 3.02 -24.25
N ASN A 448 -0.33 2.68 -23.14
CA ASN A 448 0.70 3.50 -22.49
C ASN A 448 0.22 4.93 -22.15
N GLY A 449 -1.03 5.07 -21.69
CA GLY A 449 -1.57 6.36 -21.22
C GLY A 449 -1.88 7.38 -22.33
N LYS A 450 -1.83 6.99 -23.61
CA LYS A 450 -2.25 7.82 -24.75
C LYS A 450 -3.41 7.15 -25.49
N VAL A 451 -4.48 7.90 -25.76
CA VAL A 451 -5.66 7.42 -26.52
C VAL A 451 -5.25 7.21 -27.98
N VAL A 452 -5.29 5.97 -28.46
CA VAL A 452 -4.84 5.60 -29.81
C VAL A 452 -6.02 5.51 -30.79
N SER A 453 -7.24 5.26 -30.30
CA SER A 453 -8.45 5.25 -31.10
C SER A 453 -9.69 5.62 -30.26
N THR A 454 -10.58 6.44 -30.83
CA THR A 454 -11.87 6.82 -30.25
C THR A 454 -12.97 6.46 -31.24
N LYS A 455 -13.90 5.59 -30.82
CA LYS A 455 -15.09 5.23 -31.62
C LYS A 455 -16.35 5.58 -30.85
N GLN A 456 -17.31 6.20 -31.54
CA GLN A 456 -18.57 6.65 -30.97
C GLN A 456 -19.71 5.77 -31.50
N TYR A 457 -20.49 5.19 -30.61
CA TYR A 457 -21.67 4.41 -30.94
C TYR A 457 -22.93 5.04 -30.33
N LYS A 458 -24.06 4.89 -31.02
CA LYS A 458 -25.36 5.43 -30.59
C LYS A 458 -26.20 4.31 -29.97
N GLY A 459 -26.38 4.30 -28.64
CA GLY A 459 -27.23 3.32 -27.92
C GLY A 459 -26.73 2.89 -26.52
N PHE A 460 -27.63 2.32 -25.70
CA PHE A 460 -27.38 1.81 -24.33
C PHE A 460 -26.41 0.60 -24.30
N PRO A 461 -25.70 0.35 -23.18
CA PRO A 461 -24.54 -0.53 -23.13
C PRO A 461 -24.83 -2.04 -23.05
N ASP A 462 -26.06 -2.51 -23.28
CA ASP A 462 -26.44 -3.93 -23.12
C ASP A 462 -26.49 -4.74 -24.44
N GLN A 463 -25.99 -4.20 -25.55
CA GLN A 463 -25.92 -4.94 -26.83
C GLN A 463 -24.54 -4.94 -27.50
N LEU A 464 -23.46 -4.65 -26.77
CA LEU A 464 -22.11 -4.91 -27.27
C LEU A 464 -21.70 -6.33 -26.91
N GLY A 465 -22.19 -7.28 -27.71
CA GLY A 465 -21.66 -8.63 -27.73
C GLY A 465 -20.17 -8.58 -28.09
N TYR A 466 -19.38 -9.31 -27.31
CA TYR A 466 -17.98 -9.61 -27.62
C TYR A 466 -17.88 -10.12 -29.06
N GLN A 467 -17.17 -9.37 -29.91
CA GLN A 467 -16.55 -9.87 -31.13
C GLN A 467 -15.11 -9.40 -31.18
#